data_AF-A0A2M6X2E6-F1
#
_entry.id   AF-A0A2M6X2E6-F1
#
_cell.length_a   1.000
_cell.length_b   1.000
_cell.length_c   1.000
_cell.angle_alpha   90.00
_cell.angle_beta   90.00
_cell.angle_gamma   90.00
#
_symmetry.space_group_name_H-M   'P 1'
#
loop_
_entity.id
_entity.type
_entity.pdbx_description
1 polymer ?
#
loop_
_entity_poly.entity_id
_entity_poly.type
_entity_poly.pdbx_seq_one_letter_code
_entity_poly.pdbx_strand_id
1 'polypeptide(L)'
;MDGLKIGLPSTVRLPGIEGKSIGSSQDSTAFASTLKDAITSVNSLQKNADLSAQKLVAGDRQSLHETMVAMEKADIALRLMVQVRNKLIDAYQEIMRMQV
;
A
#
# COMPACT_ATOMS: atom_id res chain seq x y z
N MET A 1 11.41 9.13 67.60
CA MET A 1 12.22 8.83 66.40
C MET A 1 11.46 7.84 65.54
N ASP A 2 11.78 7.77 64.24
CA ASP A 2 11.10 7.02 63.18
C ASP A 2 9.82 7.68 62.65
N GLY A 3 9.75 8.20 61.44
CA GLY A 3 10.62 8.07 60.30
C GLY A 3 9.79 8.49 59.09
N LEU A 4 10.32 9.44 58.34
CA LEU A 4 9.78 10.04 57.12
C LEU A 4 9.31 8.94 56.12
N LYS A 5 8.02 8.62 56.10
CA LYS A 5 7.41 7.84 55.01
C LYS A 5 6.82 8.82 54.01
N ILE A 6 7.68 9.27 53.09
CA ILE A 6 7.28 9.99 51.88
C ILE A 6 6.33 9.06 51.11
N GLY A 7 5.03 9.37 51.17
CA GLY A 7 4.04 8.75 50.31
C GLY A 7 4.34 9.14 48.87
N LEU A 8 4.61 8.13 48.04
CA LEU A 8 4.78 8.28 46.58
C LEU A 8 3.54 8.98 45.99
N PRO A 9 3.68 9.87 44.99
CA PRO A 9 2.55 10.49 44.34
C PRO A 9 1.69 9.42 43.66
N SER A 10 0.40 9.42 43.99
CA SER A 10 -0.62 8.62 43.35
C SER A 10 -0.48 8.72 41.83
N THR A 11 -0.20 7.59 41.18
CA THR A 11 -0.26 7.44 39.73
C THR A 11 -1.54 8.07 39.21
N VAL A 12 -1.41 9.15 38.42
CA VAL A 12 -2.50 9.70 37.62
C VAL A 12 -2.90 8.60 36.63
N ARG A 13 -4.01 7.91 36.93
CA ARG A 13 -4.62 6.94 36.02
C ARG A 13 -5.38 7.74 34.95
N LEU A 14 -4.74 7.92 33.80
CA LEU A 14 -5.38 8.44 32.59
C LEU A 14 -6.55 7.50 32.21
N PRO A 15 -7.79 8.00 32.11
CA PRO A 15 -8.88 7.23 31.54
C PRO A 15 -8.75 7.23 30.00
N GLY A 16 -8.95 6.07 29.36
CA GLY A 16 -9.33 6.04 27.95
C GLY A 16 -8.33 5.46 26.94
N ILE A 17 -7.45 4.52 27.31
CA ILE A 17 -6.96 3.54 26.32
C ILE A 17 -7.36 2.14 26.76
N GLU A 18 -8.65 1.85 26.62
CA GLU A 18 -9.14 0.48 26.60
C GLU A 18 -8.50 -0.21 25.41
N GLY A 19 -7.57 -1.12 25.70
CA GLY A 19 -6.98 -2.00 24.70
C GLY A 19 -8.09 -2.77 23.99
N LYS A 20 -8.44 -2.30 22.80
CA LYS A 20 -9.22 -3.08 21.85
C LYS A 20 -8.36 -4.26 21.43
N SER A 21 -8.56 -5.38 22.12
CA SER A 21 -8.12 -6.69 21.65
C SER A 21 -8.65 -6.88 20.23
N ILE A 22 -7.75 -6.80 19.25
CA ILE A 22 -8.04 -6.99 17.83
C ILE A 22 -8.39 -8.47 17.65
N GLY A 23 -9.69 -8.77 17.65
CA GLY A 23 -10.22 -10.07 17.28
C GLY A 23 -10.06 -10.28 15.78
N SER A 24 -9.13 -11.15 15.40
CA SER A 24 -8.65 -11.48 14.05
C SER A 24 -9.67 -12.06 13.05
N SER A 25 -10.96 -12.07 13.37
CA SER A 25 -12.02 -12.64 12.52
C SER A 25 -12.88 -11.60 11.80
N GLN A 26 -12.94 -10.36 12.31
CA GLN A 26 -13.77 -9.30 11.70
C GLN A 26 -12.99 -8.50 10.65
N ASP A 27 -11.69 -8.27 10.88
CA ASP A 27 -10.78 -7.61 9.92
C ASP A 27 -10.49 -8.46 8.67
N SER A 28 -10.44 -9.78 8.81
CA SER A 28 -10.22 -10.71 7.70
C SER A 28 -11.41 -10.75 6.72
N THR A 29 -12.64 -10.60 7.24
CA THR A 29 -13.85 -10.47 6.42
C THR A 29 -13.92 -9.11 5.70
N ALA A 30 -13.51 -8.03 6.39
CA ALA A 30 -13.42 -6.70 5.79
C ALA A 30 -12.40 -6.67 4.64
N PHE A 31 -11.22 -7.27 4.84
CA PHE A 31 -10.19 -7.40 3.81
C PHE A 31 -10.66 -8.22 2.60
N ALA A 32 -11.34 -9.34 2.83
CA ALA A 32 -11.90 -10.17 1.76
C ALA A 32 -12.95 -9.43 0.92
N SER A 33 -13.78 -8.58 1.55
CA SER A 33 -14.72 -7.72 0.83
C SER A 33 -13.98 -6.68 -0.02
N THR A 34 -13.01 -5.96 0.56
CA THR A 34 -12.22 -4.96 -0.17
C THR A 34 -11.47 -5.58 -1.35
N LEU A 35 -10.95 -6.80 -1.19
CA LEU A 35 -10.30 -7.54 -2.27
C LEU A 35 -11.28 -7.89 -3.39
N LYS A 36 -12.51 -8.30 -3.05
CA LYS A 36 -13.56 -8.60 -4.02
C LYS A 36 -14.00 -7.34 -4.79
N ASP A 37 -14.13 -6.22 -4.11
CA ASP A 37 -14.43 -4.92 -4.73
C ASP A 37 -13.30 -4.47 -5.66
N ALA A 38 -12.04 -4.65 -5.25
CA ALA A 38 -10.88 -4.36 -6.09
C ALA A 38 -10.87 -5.20 -7.37
N ILE A 39 -11.13 -6.52 -7.28
CA ILE A 39 -11.21 -7.40 -8.45
C ILE A 39 -12.33 -6.97 -9.42
N THR A 40 -13.49 -6.58 -8.87
CA THR A 40 -14.63 -6.10 -9.67
C THR A 40 -14.33 -4.77 -10.35
N SER A 41 -13.62 -3.87 -9.66
CA SER A 41 -13.15 -2.59 -10.19
C SER A 41 -12.17 -2.78 -11.34
N VAL A 42 -11.20 -3.70 -11.20
CA VAL A 42 -10.25 -4.05 -12.27
C VAL A 42 -10.96 -4.60 -13.50
N ASN A 43 -11.98 -5.45 -13.33
CA ASN A 43 -12.77 -5.96 -14.46
C ASN A 43 -13.48 -4.83 -15.22
N SER A 44 -14.03 -3.85 -14.51
CA SER A 44 -14.66 -2.67 -15.11
C SER A 44 -13.66 -1.78 -15.84
N LEU A 45 -12.47 -1.57 -15.25
CA LEU A 45 -11.36 -0.85 -15.87
C LEU A 45 -10.88 -1.54 -17.16
N GLN A 46 -10.75 -2.87 -17.15
CA GLN A 46 -10.38 -3.66 -18.34
C GLN A 46 -11.36 -3.45 -19.49
N LYS A 47 -12.67 -3.46 -19.20
CA LYS A 47 -13.72 -3.26 -20.21
C LYS A 47 -13.73 -1.84 -20.76
N ASN A 48 -13.44 -0.85 -19.92
CA ASN A 48 -13.30 0.55 -20.34
C ASN A 48 -12.04 0.78 -21.19
N ALA A 49 -10.95 0.11 -20.84
CA ALA A 49 -9.71 0.13 -21.61
C ALA A 49 -9.90 -0.49 -23.01
N ASP A 50 -10.65 -1.58 -23.13
CA ASP A 50 -10.97 -2.21 -24.43
C ASP A 50 -11.77 -1.25 -25.34
N LEU A 51 -12.78 -0.58 -24.79
CA LEU A 51 -13.54 0.46 -25.47
C LEU A 51 -12.68 1.67 -25.87
N SER A 52 -11.72 2.04 -25.04
CA SER A 52 -10.81 3.16 -25.30
C SER A 52 -9.75 2.80 -26.34
N ALA A 53 -9.27 1.55 -26.34
CA ALA A 53 -8.37 1.02 -27.35
C ALA A 53 -9.02 0.99 -28.73
N GLN A 54 -10.30 0.58 -28.81
CA GLN A 54 -11.08 0.68 -30.06
C GLN A 54 -11.20 2.12 -30.57
N LYS A 55 -11.33 3.11 -29.67
CA LYS A 55 -11.36 4.54 -30.04
C LYS A 55 -9.99 5.07 -30.45
N LEU A 56 -8.89 4.56 -29.89
CA LEU A 56 -7.53 4.99 -30.22
C LEU A 56 -7.08 4.51 -31.60
N VAL A 57 -7.50 3.31 -32.01
CA VAL A 57 -7.27 2.78 -33.37
C VAL A 57 -7.95 3.63 -34.45
N ALA A 58 -8.92 4.50 -34.08
CA ALA A 58 -9.58 5.43 -35.00
C ALA A 58 -8.72 6.63 -35.46
N GLY A 59 -7.47 6.76 -34.99
CA GLY A 59 -6.42 7.51 -35.70
C GLY A 59 -6.32 9.01 -35.41
N ASP A 60 -5.93 9.38 -34.18
CA ASP A 60 -5.67 10.78 -33.80
C ASP A 60 -4.18 11.16 -33.97
N ARG A 61 -3.91 12.24 -34.73
CA ARG A 61 -2.59 12.63 -35.29
C ARG A 61 -1.73 13.53 -34.38
N GLN A 62 -1.97 13.58 -33.07
CA GLN A 62 -1.23 14.45 -32.14
C GLN A 62 0.14 13.88 -31.69
N SER A 63 0.51 12.68 -32.17
CA SER A 63 1.28 11.72 -31.38
C SER A 63 2.80 11.88 -31.34
N LEU A 64 3.48 12.66 -32.19
CA LEU A 64 4.96 12.59 -32.22
C LEU A 64 5.63 13.18 -30.97
N HIS A 65 5.20 14.37 -30.52
CA HIS A 65 5.75 14.99 -29.31
C HIS A 65 5.33 14.22 -28.06
N GLU A 66 4.07 13.77 -28.01
CA GLU A 66 3.54 12.97 -26.92
C GLU A 66 4.21 11.58 -26.83
N THR A 67 4.56 10.97 -27.97
CA THR A 67 5.33 9.70 -28.01
C THR A 67 6.73 9.89 -27.46
N MET A 68 7.44 10.96 -27.82
CA MET A 68 8.76 11.24 -27.23
C MET A 68 8.67 11.43 -25.70
N VAL A 69 7.68 12.19 -25.22
CA VAL A 69 7.47 12.39 -23.78
C VAL A 69 7.08 11.08 -23.09
N ALA A 70 6.27 10.24 -23.73
CA ALA A 70 5.90 8.93 -23.21
C ALA A 70 7.11 7.98 -23.15
N MET A 71 7.99 8.02 -24.16
CA MET A 71 9.25 7.25 -24.18
C MET A 71 10.18 7.68 -23.05
N GLU A 72 10.36 8.99 -22.84
CA GLU A 72 11.20 9.52 -21.76
C GLU A 72 10.65 9.12 -20.37
N LYS A 73 9.34 9.23 -20.18
CA LYS A 73 8.67 8.78 -18.95
C LYS A 73 8.83 7.28 -18.73
N ALA A 74 8.77 6.48 -19.80
CA ALA A 74 8.93 5.04 -19.73
C ALA A 74 10.36 4.64 -19.32
N ASP A 75 11.40 5.33 -19.82
CA ASP A 75 12.79 5.08 -19.42
C ASP A 75 12.98 5.35 -17.91
N ILE A 76 12.48 6.50 -17.43
CA ILE A 76 12.58 6.87 -16.01
C ILE A 76 11.82 5.87 -15.12
N ALA A 77 10.61 5.47 -15.53
CA ALA A 77 9.81 4.50 -14.80
C ALA A 77 10.46 3.11 -14.76
N LEU A 78 11.10 2.68 -15.85
CA LEU A 78 11.82 1.41 -15.91
C LEU A 78 13.01 1.40 -14.95
N ARG A 79 13.81 2.48 -14.94
CA ARG A 79 14.93 2.63 -13.99
C ARG A 79 14.47 2.56 -12.55
N LEU A 80 13.36 3.23 -12.24
CA LEU A 80 12.75 3.20 -10.91
C LEU A 80 12.28 1.78 -10.55
N MET A 81 11.64 1.07 -11.49
CA MET A 81 11.18 -0.30 -11.27
C MET A 81 12.33 -1.25 -10.95
N VAL A 82 13.48 -1.12 -11.63
CA VAL A 82 14.67 -1.92 -11.32
C VAL A 82 15.15 -1.66 -9.88
N GLN A 83 15.17 -0.41 -9.44
CA GLN A 83 15.55 -0.07 -8.07
C GLN A 83 14.56 -0.63 -7.03
N VAL A 84 13.27 -0.56 -7.32
CA VAL A 84 12.22 -1.15 -6.48
C VAL A 84 12.36 -2.67 -6.43
N ARG A 85 12.57 -3.33 -7.57
CA ARG A 85 12.81 -4.78 -7.63
C ARG A 85 13.97 -5.18 -6.72
N ASN A 86 15.09 -4.47 -6.81
CA ASN A 86 16.26 -4.75 -5.99
C ASN A 86 15.95 -4.60 -4.50
N LYS A 87 15.29 -3.50 -4.09
CA LYS A 87 14.85 -3.28 -2.70
C LYS A 87 13.88 -4.34 -2.19
N LEU A 88 12.99 -4.85 -3.03
CA LEU A 88 12.06 -5.91 -2.66
C LEU A 88 12.77 -7.25 -2.45
N ILE A 89 13.78 -7.56 -3.28
CA ILE A 89 14.63 -8.74 -3.09
C ILE A 89 15.40 -8.62 -1.77
N ASP A 90 16.00 -7.46 -1.49
CA ASP A 90 16.70 -7.21 -0.22
C ASP A 90 15.75 -7.35 0.98
N ALA A 91 14.54 -6.75 0.91
CA ALA A 91 13.55 -6.85 1.96
C ALA A 91 13.09 -8.30 2.19
N TYR A 92 12.95 -9.09 1.13
CA TYR A 92 12.63 -10.51 1.24
C TYR A 92 13.76 -11.31 1.91
N GLN A 93 15.01 -11.05 1.52
CA GLN A 93 16.18 -11.68 2.16
C GLN A 93 16.28 -11.31 3.64
N GLU A 94 15.99 -10.06 4.00
CA GLU A 94 16.02 -9.59 5.40
C GLU A 94 14.96 -10.30 6.26
N ILE A 95 13.74 -10.46 5.75
CA ILE A 95 12.66 -11.19 6.45
C ILE A 95 13.06 -12.66 6.69
N MET A 96 13.69 -13.30 5.70
CA MET A 96 14.20 -14.67 5.86
C MET A 96 15.29 -14.77 6.92
N ARG A 97 16.15 -13.75 7.05
CA ARG A 97 17.20 -13.70 8.07
C ARG A 97 16.66 -13.44 9.49
N MET A 98 15.48 -12.83 9.63
CA MET A 98 14.81 -12.69 10.93
C MET A 98 14.10 -13.96 11.40
N GLN A 99 13.79 -14.91 10.52
CA GLN A 99 13.01 -16.11 10.84
C GLN A 99 13.84 -17.37 11.16
N VAL A 100 15.17 -17.29 11.13
CA VAL A 100 16.07 -18.39 11.54
C VAL A 100 16.61 -18.21 12.95
#